data_AF-A0A937GUD4-F1
#
_entry.id   AF-A0A937GUD4-F1
#
_cell.length_a   1.000
_cell.length_b   1.000
_cell.length_c   1.000
_cell.angle_alpha   90.00
_cell.angle_beta   90.00
_cell.angle_gamma   90.00
#
_symmetry.space_group_name_H-M   'P 1'
#
loop_
_entity.id
_entity.type
_entity.pdbx_description
1 polymer ?
#
loop_
_entity_poly.entity_id
_entity_poly.type
_entity_poly.pdbx_seq_one_letter_code
_entity_poly.pdbx_strand_id
1 'polypeptide(L)'
;MVNIFPNPSKFNDHENTNKIVLVIFIKITKVIVKEELKSNLINKKLNIINWFDCHYTNIGKKDFWSDVLIVEFKDKFELAKFYKDDVSKINLQAVQVFNLLPKNSPRFFVNFLKLFRPIGYFFELIKSSKSELHNFSNSKSNILPTREQAERLLNEKSNKKAYMINLLELKEMAQYKDKSISITGREAYVEKYGSQAFKSVILLGGDFAFNGRIIGNSLIEYNVPSDTKGKWQALAIAEYTKACKMLELEKIPGYSKGLVHREAGLKRNYNLYATKNI
;
A
#
# COMPACT_ATOMS: atom_id res chain seq x y z
N MET A 1 -27.25 2.69 -2.66
CA MET A 1 -26.25 1.61 -2.71
C MET A 1 -25.26 1.92 -3.82
N VAL A 2 -23.98 1.64 -3.62
CA VAL A 2 -22.91 1.91 -4.59
C VAL A 2 -22.28 0.59 -5.01
N ASN A 3 -22.02 0.44 -6.30
CA ASN A 3 -21.30 -0.72 -6.81
C ASN A 3 -19.81 -0.58 -6.52
N ILE A 4 -19.20 -1.56 -5.85
CA ILE A 4 -17.76 -1.58 -5.57
C ILE A 4 -16.92 -1.99 -6.78
N PHE A 5 -17.54 -2.57 -7.81
CA PHE A 5 -16.89 -2.90 -9.06
C PHE A 5 -17.14 -1.82 -10.11
N PRO A 6 -16.09 -1.42 -10.86
CA PRO A 6 -16.19 -0.40 -11.88
C PRO A 6 -16.96 -0.92 -13.09
N ASN A 7 -17.64 0.00 -13.79
CA ASN A 7 -18.26 -0.33 -15.08
C ASN A 7 -17.18 -0.86 -16.04
N PRO A 8 -17.37 -2.06 -16.63
CA PRO A 8 -16.42 -2.64 -17.58
C PRO A 8 -16.06 -1.71 -18.74
N SER A 9 -16.93 -0.79 -19.16
CA SER A 9 -16.61 0.16 -20.25
C SER A 9 -15.42 1.09 -19.94
N LYS A 10 -15.00 1.21 -18.68
CA LYS A 10 -13.82 1.98 -18.26
C LYS A 10 -12.48 1.29 -18.56
N PHE A 11 -12.50 0.06 -19.03
CA PHE A 11 -11.33 -0.76 -19.36
C PHE A 11 -11.13 -0.81 -20.87
N ASN A 12 -9.88 -0.77 -21.31
CA ASN A 12 -9.49 -0.79 -22.73
C ASN A 12 -9.57 -2.20 -23.33
N ASP A 13 -9.47 -2.33 -24.65
CA ASP A 13 -9.65 -3.62 -25.33
C ASP A 13 -8.59 -4.67 -24.98
N HIS A 14 -7.36 -4.25 -24.63
CA HIS A 14 -6.32 -5.16 -24.15
C HIS A 14 -6.69 -5.84 -22.81
N GLU A 15 -7.69 -5.34 -22.08
CA GLU A 15 -8.16 -5.92 -20.81
C GLU A 15 -9.34 -6.89 -21.03
N ASN A 16 -9.79 -7.07 -22.28
CA ASN A 16 -10.85 -8.02 -22.63
C ASN A 16 -10.42 -9.48 -22.46
N THR A 17 -9.13 -9.80 -22.63
CA THR A 17 -8.56 -11.16 -22.53
C THR A 17 -7.53 -11.31 -21.42
N ASN A 18 -7.11 -10.20 -20.82
CA ASN A 18 -6.12 -10.17 -19.75
C ASN A 18 -6.79 -10.14 -18.38
N LYS A 19 -6.09 -10.71 -17.40
CA LYS A 19 -6.47 -10.61 -15.98
C LYS A 19 -6.60 -9.16 -15.55
N ILE A 20 -7.64 -8.89 -14.77
CA ILE A 20 -7.87 -7.58 -14.15
C ILE A 20 -7.63 -7.72 -12.65
N VAL A 21 -6.76 -6.89 -12.10
CA VAL A 21 -6.52 -6.84 -10.65
C VAL A 21 -6.96 -5.48 -10.14
N LEU A 22 -7.90 -5.48 -9.19
CA LEU A 22 -8.40 -4.25 -8.58
C LEU A 22 -7.92 -4.16 -7.15
N VAL A 23 -7.53 -2.95 -6.73
CA VAL A 23 -7.52 -2.59 -5.32
C VAL A 23 -8.72 -1.69 -5.02
N ILE A 24 -9.46 -2.06 -3.98
CA ILE A 24 -10.72 -1.44 -3.61
C ILE A 24 -10.59 -0.97 -2.16
N PHE A 25 -10.52 0.34 -1.97
CA PHE A 25 -10.59 0.98 -0.66
C PHE A 25 -12.06 1.22 -0.33
N ILE A 26 -12.51 0.80 0.84
CA ILE A 26 -13.91 0.92 1.26
C ILE A 26 -14.01 1.54 2.65
N LYS A 27 -15.05 2.37 2.84
CA LYS A 27 -15.53 2.77 4.16
C LYS A 27 -16.88 2.14 4.45
N ILE A 28 -16.90 1.16 5.36
CA ILE A 28 -18.08 0.57 5.96
C ILE A 28 -18.01 0.78 7.48
N THR A 29 -19.09 1.24 8.08
CA THR A 29 -19.19 1.46 9.54
C THR A 29 -20.06 0.41 10.24
N LYS A 30 -20.98 -0.22 9.51
CA LYS A 30 -21.87 -1.25 10.06
C LYS A 30 -21.24 -2.62 9.87
N VAL A 31 -20.93 -3.31 10.97
CA VAL A 31 -20.35 -4.67 10.96
C VAL A 31 -21.19 -5.63 10.12
N ILE A 32 -22.53 -5.58 10.24
CA ILE A 32 -23.43 -6.47 9.50
C ILE A 32 -23.28 -6.32 7.97
N VAL A 33 -23.07 -5.09 7.48
CA VAL A 33 -22.89 -4.81 6.05
C VAL A 33 -21.55 -5.37 5.55
N LYS A 34 -20.51 -5.32 6.39
CA LYS A 34 -19.20 -5.88 6.08
C LYS A 34 -19.24 -7.41 6.01
N GLU A 35 -19.90 -8.06 6.97
CA GLU A 35 -20.04 -9.52 6.98
C GLU A 35 -20.90 -10.03 5.83
N GLU A 36 -21.97 -9.30 5.47
CA GLU A 36 -22.79 -9.59 4.30
C GLU A 36 -21.97 -9.48 3.01
N LEU A 37 -21.22 -8.38 2.84
CA LEU A 37 -20.31 -8.20 1.71
C LEU A 37 -19.33 -9.36 1.60
N LYS A 38 -18.67 -9.70 2.71
CA LYS A 38 -17.67 -10.77 2.76
C LYS A 38 -18.29 -12.11 2.36
N SER A 39 -19.42 -12.45 2.96
CA SER A 39 -20.14 -13.70 2.68
C SER A 39 -20.55 -13.78 1.22
N ASN A 40 -21.08 -12.69 0.65
CA ASN A 40 -21.54 -12.68 -0.73
C ASN A 40 -20.39 -12.86 -1.74
N LEU A 41 -19.24 -12.20 -1.52
CA LEU A 41 -18.09 -12.36 -2.42
C LEU A 41 -17.47 -13.76 -2.35
N ILE A 42 -17.39 -14.34 -1.15
CA ILE A 42 -16.89 -15.71 -0.95
C ILE A 42 -17.85 -16.71 -1.59
N ASN A 43 -19.16 -16.57 -1.39
CA ASN A 43 -20.18 -17.46 -1.97
C ASN A 43 -20.16 -17.42 -3.50
N LYS A 44 -19.89 -16.25 -4.09
CA LYS A 44 -19.70 -16.09 -5.54
C LYS A 44 -18.33 -16.53 -6.04
N LYS A 45 -17.47 -17.06 -5.17
CA LYS A 45 -16.12 -17.56 -5.47
C LYS A 45 -15.24 -16.50 -6.14
N LEU A 46 -15.39 -15.23 -5.76
CA LEU A 46 -14.49 -14.18 -6.22
C LEU A 46 -13.07 -14.48 -5.74
N ASN A 47 -12.08 -14.32 -6.61
CA ASN A 47 -10.68 -14.46 -6.24
C ASN A 47 -10.21 -13.22 -5.44
N ILE A 48 -10.26 -13.30 -4.12
CA ILE A 48 -9.77 -12.27 -3.20
C ILE A 48 -8.31 -12.61 -2.86
N ILE A 49 -7.37 -11.84 -3.41
CA ILE A 49 -5.93 -12.01 -3.16
C ILE A 49 -5.60 -11.61 -1.71
N ASN A 50 -6.14 -10.49 -1.25
CA ASN A 50 -5.99 -10.03 0.13
C ASN A 50 -7.22 -9.23 0.56
N TRP A 51 -7.57 -9.33 1.85
CA TRP A 51 -8.49 -8.41 2.51
C TRP A 51 -7.84 -7.88 3.79
N PHE A 52 -7.75 -6.56 3.92
CA PHE A 52 -7.15 -5.89 5.06
C PHE A 52 -8.18 -5.08 5.87
N ASP A 53 -8.15 -5.26 7.19
CA ASP A 53 -8.85 -4.41 8.16
C ASP A 53 -7.98 -3.19 8.47
N CYS A 54 -8.45 -2.00 8.10
CA CYS A 54 -7.70 -0.77 8.21
C CYS A 54 -7.92 -0.11 9.57
N HIS A 55 -6.83 0.33 10.20
CA HIS A 55 -6.86 0.94 11.52
C HIS A 55 -6.70 2.45 11.42
N TYR A 56 -5.56 2.90 10.90
CA TYR A 56 -5.25 4.33 10.87
C TYR A 56 -4.19 4.72 9.83
N THR A 57 -4.21 5.99 9.45
CA THR A 57 -3.39 6.60 8.40
C THR A 57 -2.07 7.13 8.98
N ASN A 58 -0.93 6.53 8.62
CA ASN A 58 0.39 6.96 9.07
C ASN A 58 0.94 8.15 8.27
N ILE A 59 0.57 8.28 7.01
CA ILE A 59 0.93 9.42 6.16
C ILE A 59 -0.32 9.81 5.40
N GLY A 60 -0.82 11.01 5.64
CA GLY A 60 -2.13 11.49 5.16
C GLY A 60 -2.81 12.35 6.22
N LYS A 61 -4.02 12.82 5.93
CA LYS A 61 -4.72 13.83 6.73
C LYS A 61 -5.55 13.26 7.87
N LYS A 62 -6.23 12.14 7.64
CA LYS A 62 -7.14 11.56 8.63
C LYS A 62 -7.27 10.05 8.49
N ASP A 63 -7.65 9.42 9.59
CA ASP A 63 -8.10 8.03 9.59
C ASP A 63 -9.46 7.97 8.89
N PHE A 64 -9.56 7.12 7.87
CA PHE A 64 -10.76 7.08 7.05
C PHE A 64 -11.15 5.65 6.72
N TRP A 65 -10.43 5.00 5.81
CA TRP A 65 -10.78 3.68 5.27
C TRP A 65 -10.95 2.62 6.37
N SER A 66 -11.95 1.76 6.21
CA SER A 66 -12.16 0.60 7.09
C SER A 66 -11.56 -0.68 6.51
N ASP A 67 -11.53 -0.78 5.18
CA ASP A 67 -11.14 -1.99 4.48
C ASP A 67 -10.38 -1.67 3.18
N VAL A 68 -9.42 -2.54 2.85
CA VAL A 68 -8.78 -2.58 1.53
C VAL A 68 -8.80 -4.00 1.03
N LEU A 69 -9.37 -4.20 -0.15
CA LEU A 69 -9.41 -5.50 -0.82
C LEU A 69 -8.53 -5.45 -2.06
N ILE A 70 -7.86 -6.56 -2.34
CA ILE A 70 -7.22 -6.82 -3.63
C ILE A 70 -7.93 -8.03 -4.22
N VAL A 71 -8.56 -7.84 -5.38
CA VAL A 71 -9.34 -8.88 -6.06
C VAL A 71 -8.83 -9.07 -7.48
N GLU A 72 -8.95 -10.29 -7.99
CA GLU A 72 -8.59 -10.65 -9.35
C GLU A 72 -9.81 -11.18 -10.11
N PHE A 73 -9.93 -10.74 -11.35
CA PHE A 73 -10.83 -11.29 -12.34
C PHE A 73 -9.99 -11.87 -13.48
N LYS A 74 -10.46 -12.99 -14.04
CA LYS A 74 -9.87 -13.64 -15.21
C LYS A 74 -9.78 -12.70 -16.40
N ASP A 75 -10.83 -11.92 -16.59
CA ASP A 75 -10.99 -10.97 -17.69
C ASP A 75 -12.13 -9.97 -17.40
N LYS A 76 -12.34 -9.06 -18.34
CA LYS A 76 -13.43 -8.08 -18.32
C LYS A 76 -14.83 -8.69 -18.34
N PHE A 77 -15.02 -9.88 -18.91
CA PHE A 77 -16.33 -10.54 -18.96
C PHE A 77 -16.73 -11.09 -17.59
N GLU A 78 -15.77 -11.65 -16.83
CA GLU A 78 -16.00 -12.03 -15.44
C GLU A 78 -16.32 -10.79 -14.59
N LEU A 79 -15.54 -9.72 -14.70
CA LEU A 79 -15.85 -8.45 -14.04
C LEU A 79 -17.26 -7.95 -14.40
N ALA A 80 -17.67 -8.05 -15.66
CA ALA A 80 -19.00 -7.64 -16.11
C ALA A 80 -20.14 -8.44 -15.46
N LYS A 81 -19.92 -9.74 -15.17
CA LYS A 81 -20.88 -10.55 -14.42
C LYS A 81 -21.05 -10.02 -12.99
N PHE A 82 -19.94 -9.76 -12.30
CA PHE A 82 -19.95 -9.20 -10.94
C PHE A 82 -20.51 -7.78 -10.89
N TYR A 83 -20.26 -6.95 -11.90
CA TYR A 83 -20.80 -5.59 -12.00
C TYR A 83 -22.33 -5.59 -12.17
N LYS A 84 -22.87 -6.54 -12.94
CA LYS A 84 -24.33 -6.67 -13.16
C LYS A 84 -25.04 -7.30 -11.96
N ASP A 85 -24.33 -8.11 -11.18
CA ASP A 85 -24.84 -8.75 -9.98
C ASP A 85 -25.05 -7.73 -8.85
N ASP A 86 -26.20 -7.79 -8.17
CA ASP A 86 -26.53 -6.91 -7.04
C ASP A 86 -25.65 -7.17 -5.81
N VAL A 87 -24.95 -8.30 -5.75
CA VAL A 87 -23.96 -8.63 -4.69
C VAL A 87 -22.91 -7.53 -4.50
N SER A 88 -22.59 -6.80 -5.56
CA SER A 88 -21.60 -5.73 -5.54
C SER A 88 -22.15 -4.36 -5.11
N LYS A 89 -23.48 -4.22 -5.00
CA LYS A 89 -24.17 -2.97 -4.64
C LYS A 89 -24.44 -2.93 -3.15
N ILE A 90 -23.68 -2.09 -2.45
CA ILE A 90 -23.65 -2.12 -0.99
C ILE A 90 -23.95 -0.72 -0.45
N ASN A 91 -24.52 -0.67 0.75
CA ASN A 91 -24.67 0.58 1.49
C ASN A 91 -23.34 0.94 2.21
N LEU A 92 -22.44 1.59 1.48
CA LEU A 92 -21.14 2.04 1.96
C LEU A 92 -21.07 3.57 2.06
N GLN A 93 -20.16 4.08 2.90
CA GLN A 93 -19.96 5.52 3.05
C GLN A 93 -19.04 6.10 1.97
N ALA A 94 -18.03 5.33 1.54
CA ALA A 94 -17.07 5.73 0.52
C ALA A 94 -16.42 4.52 -0.17
N VAL A 95 -16.06 4.67 -1.45
CA VAL A 95 -15.29 3.66 -2.19
C VAL A 95 -14.33 4.32 -3.17
N GLN A 96 -13.09 3.81 -3.23
CA GLN A 96 -12.10 4.19 -4.23
C GLN A 96 -11.51 2.93 -4.88
N VAL A 97 -11.50 2.89 -6.22
CA VAL A 97 -11.03 1.71 -6.96
C VAL A 97 -9.93 2.07 -7.92
N PHE A 98 -8.87 1.28 -7.94
CA PHE A 98 -7.78 1.39 -8.90
C PHE A 98 -7.58 0.06 -9.61
N ASN A 99 -7.22 0.14 -10.90
CA ASN A 99 -6.75 -1.00 -11.67
C ASN A 99 -5.23 -1.13 -11.51
N LEU A 100 -4.75 -2.35 -11.27
CA LEU A 100 -3.35 -2.63 -10.98
C LEU A 100 -2.77 -3.61 -12.01
N LEU A 101 -1.54 -3.32 -12.41
CA LEU A 101 -0.64 -4.30 -13.00
C LEU A 101 0.29 -4.83 -11.90
N PRO A 102 0.12 -6.09 -11.42
CA PRO A 102 0.97 -6.67 -10.40
C PRO A 102 2.45 -6.69 -10.82
N LYS A 103 3.33 -6.38 -9.87
CA LYS A 103 4.79 -6.34 -10.02
C LYS A 103 5.50 -6.98 -8.82
N ASN A 104 4.91 -8.04 -8.27
CA ASN A 104 5.48 -8.79 -7.16
C ASN A 104 6.83 -9.40 -7.53
N SER A 105 7.79 -9.36 -6.61
CA SER A 105 9.09 -10.02 -6.81
C SER A 105 8.92 -11.54 -6.85
N PRO A 106 9.72 -12.26 -7.68
CA PRO A 106 9.69 -13.72 -7.72
C PRO A 106 9.93 -14.33 -6.34
N ARG A 107 9.12 -15.33 -5.95
CA ARG A 107 9.14 -15.84 -4.57
C ARG A 107 10.48 -16.49 -4.20
N PHE A 108 11.15 -17.14 -5.15
CA PHE A 108 12.49 -17.68 -4.96
C PHE A 108 13.50 -16.60 -4.52
N PHE A 109 13.52 -15.44 -5.19
CA PHE A 109 14.40 -14.33 -4.85
C PHE A 109 14.10 -13.78 -3.44
N VAL A 110 12.82 -13.63 -3.10
CA VAL A 110 12.43 -13.18 -1.75
C VAL A 110 12.86 -14.21 -0.69
N ASN A 111 12.67 -15.50 -0.95
CA ASN A 111 13.08 -16.57 -0.03
C ASN A 111 14.60 -16.62 0.16
N PHE A 112 15.37 -16.38 -0.89
CA PHE A 112 16.82 -16.24 -0.79
C PHE A 112 17.21 -15.08 0.15
N LEU A 113 16.60 -13.90 -0.01
CA LEU A 113 16.88 -12.75 0.87
C LEU A 113 16.53 -13.00 2.34
N LYS A 114 15.53 -13.85 2.62
CA LYS A 114 15.15 -14.22 3.99
C LYS A 114 16.23 -14.99 4.74
N LEU A 115 17.18 -15.64 4.05
CA LEU A 115 18.31 -16.31 4.68
C LEU A 115 19.21 -15.34 5.47
N PHE A 116 19.19 -14.04 5.11
CA PHE A 116 19.99 -13.01 5.77
C PHE A 116 19.30 -12.35 6.98
N ARG A 117 18.10 -12.78 7.37
CA ARG A 117 17.37 -12.25 8.55
C ARG A 117 18.17 -12.24 9.85
N PRO A 118 19.02 -13.23 10.18
CA PRO A 118 19.85 -13.18 11.38
C PRO A 118 20.74 -11.94 11.46
N ILE A 119 21.22 -11.44 10.31
CA ILE A 119 22.01 -10.21 10.23
C ILE A 119 21.15 -8.98 10.57
N GLY A 120 19.90 -8.94 10.08
CA GLY A 120 18.97 -7.87 10.41
C GLY A 120 18.65 -7.81 11.91
N TYR A 121 18.40 -8.97 12.53
CA TYR A 121 18.17 -9.09 13.97
C TYR A 121 19.36 -8.59 14.80
N PHE A 122 20.59 -8.89 14.38
CA PHE A 122 21.80 -8.36 15.02
C PHE A 122 21.84 -6.82 15.02
N PHE A 123 21.55 -6.18 13.89
CA PHE A 123 21.50 -4.71 13.81
C PHE A 123 20.37 -4.10 14.64
N GLU A 124 19.22 -4.78 14.71
CA GLU A 124 18.09 -4.35 15.51
C GLU A 124 18.44 -4.26 17.01
N LEU A 125 19.18 -5.25 17.53
CA LEU A 125 19.59 -5.33 18.93
C LEU A 125 20.61 -4.25 19.31
N ILE A 126 21.54 -3.93 18.42
CA ILE A 126 22.68 -3.05 18.73
C ILE A 126 22.31 -1.57 18.59
N LYS A 127 21.31 -1.23 17.76
CA LYS A 127 20.92 0.16 17.51
C LYS A 127 19.69 0.57 18.33
N SER A 128 19.83 1.66 19.08
CA SER A 128 18.73 2.25 19.84
C SER A 128 17.73 2.95 18.92
N SER A 129 16.43 2.78 19.18
CA SER A 129 15.34 3.45 18.44
C SER A 129 15.10 4.90 18.89
N LYS A 130 15.71 5.37 20.00
CA LYS A 130 15.42 6.69 20.57
C LYS A 130 15.91 7.88 19.72
N SER A 131 16.91 7.70 18.84
CA SER A 131 17.35 8.75 17.92
C SER A 131 16.40 8.98 16.73
N GLU A 132 15.54 8.01 16.41
CA GLU A 132 14.77 7.96 15.17
C GLU A 132 13.51 8.86 15.22
N LEU A 133 12.93 9.07 16.42
CA LEU A 133 11.82 10.01 16.67
C LEU A 133 12.19 11.48 16.43
N HIS A 134 13.46 11.85 16.66
CA HIS A 134 13.93 13.22 16.47
C HIS A 134 13.91 13.66 15.00
N ASN A 135 14.03 12.71 14.05
CA ASN A 135 13.99 12.99 12.62
C ASN A 135 12.58 13.32 12.09
N PHE A 136 11.53 12.99 12.84
CA PHE A 136 10.12 13.25 12.46
C PHE A 136 9.59 14.61 12.96
N SER A 137 10.46 15.49 13.48
CA SER A 137 10.05 16.80 13.97
C SER A 137 9.56 17.72 12.85
N ASN A 138 8.28 18.14 12.93
CA ASN A 138 7.63 19.25 12.21
C ASN A 138 7.87 19.36 10.69
N SER A 139 8.02 18.25 9.98
CA SER A 139 7.98 18.31 8.52
C SER A 139 6.54 18.47 8.04
N LYS A 140 6.23 19.57 7.33
CA LYS A 140 5.06 19.64 6.43
C LYS A 140 5.31 18.75 5.20
N SER A 141 5.69 17.50 5.43
CA SER A 141 6.10 16.55 4.41
C SER A 141 4.90 15.70 3.99
N ASN A 142 4.63 15.64 2.69
CA ASN A 142 3.64 14.71 2.16
C ASN A 142 4.18 13.28 2.01
N ILE A 143 5.40 13.02 2.49
CA ILE A 143 6.09 11.74 2.30
C ILE A 143 6.60 11.12 3.59
N LEU A 144 6.51 11.79 4.75
CA LEU A 144 6.90 11.27 6.07
C LEU A 144 5.74 11.41 7.07
N PRO A 145 5.64 10.51 8.06
CA PRO A 145 4.67 10.67 9.14
C PRO A 145 4.99 11.90 10.00
N THR A 146 3.97 12.51 10.58
CA THR A 146 4.17 13.47 11.67
C THR A 146 4.65 12.76 12.93
N ARG A 147 5.14 13.53 13.91
CA ARG A 147 5.51 13.00 15.23
C ARG A 147 4.35 12.24 15.89
N GLU A 148 3.15 12.79 15.89
CA GLU A 148 1.96 12.15 16.46
C GLU A 148 1.64 10.81 15.76
N GLN A 149 1.72 10.78 14.43
CA GLN A 149 1.52 9.54 13.65
C GLN A 149 2.60 8.50 13.97
N ALA A 150 3.86 8.91 14.15
CA ALA A 150 4.96 8.03 14.53
C ALA A 150 4.82 7.52 15.98
N GLU A 151 4.43 8.36 16.93
CA GLU A 151 4.16 7.97 18.32
C GLU A 151 3.01 6.95 18.39
N ARG A 152 1.96 7.10 17.57
CA ARG A 152 0.89 6.12 17.47
C ARG A 152 1.38 4.74 17.01
N LEU A 153 2.29 4.69 16.04
CA LEU A 153 2.91 3.43 15.58
C LEU A 153 3.77 2.76 16.65
N LEU A 154 4.49 3.55 17.45
CA LEU A 154 5.29 3.03 18.57
C LEU A 154 4.40 2.47 19.68
N ASN A 155 3.25 3.10 19.92
CA ASN A 155 2.30 2.72 20.95
C ASN A 155 1.30 1.64 20.50
N GLU A 156 1.39 1.16 19.26
CA GLU A 156 0.57 0.06 18.75
C GLU A 156 0.88 -1.25 19.49
N LYS A 157 -0.14 -1.81 20.15
CA LYS A 157 0.00 -3.00 21.02
C LYS A 157 -0.45 -4.29 20.35
N SER A 158 -1.02 -4.23 19.15
CA SER A 158 -1.42 -5.41 18.39
C SER A 158 -0.25 -6.36 18.19
N ASN A 159 -0.47 -7.65 18.52
CA ASN A 159 0.47 -8.73 18.22
C ASN A 159 0.27 -9.32 16.80
N LYS A 160 -0.67 -8.77 16.02
CA LYS A 160 -0.87 -9.18 14.63
C LYS A 160 0.21 -8.59 13.74
N LYS A 161 0.50 -9.27 12.62
CA LYS A 161 1.30 -8.69 11.54
C LYS A 161 0.68 -7.38 11.05
N ALA A 162 1.54 -6.40 10.81
CA ALA A 162 1.16 -5.09 10.33
C ALA A 162 1.37 -4.98 8.82
N TYR A 163 0.37 -4.45 8.13
CA TYR A 163 0.41 -4.22 6.69
C TYR A 163 0.36 -2.72 6.43
N MET A 164 1.42 -2.19 5.83
CA MET A 164 1.54 -0.79 5.49
C MET A 164 1.20 -0.62 4.01
N ILE A 165 -0.02 -0.17 3.73
CA ILE A 165 -0.56 0.03 2.39
C ILE A 165 -0.17 1.44 1.93
N ASN A 166 0.67 1.54 0.90
CA ASN A 166 1.19 2.79 0.36
C ASN A 166 0.57 3.07 -1.01
N LEU A 167 -0.09 4.21 -1.18
CA LEU A 167 -0.36 4.83 -2.48
C LEU A 167 0.74 5.84 -2.78
N LEU A 168 1.33 5.76 -3.97
CA LEU A 168 2.54 6.49 -4.30
C LEU A 168 2.32 7.39 -5.52
N GLU A 169 2.49 8.69 -5.32
CA GLU A 169 2.57 9.66 -6.41
C GLU A 169 4.05 10.03 -6.60
N LEU A 170 4.59 9.67 -7.76
CA LEU A 170 5.96 9.88 -8.16
C LEU A 170 6.07 11.20 -8.93
N LYS A 171 7.19 11.90 -8.76
CA LYS A 171 7.54 13.04 -9.61
C LYS A 171 7.85 12.54 -11.01
N GLU A 172 7.62 13.39 -12.00
CA GLU A 172 8.02 13.12 -13.38
C GLU A 172 9.55 12.99 -13.47
N MET A 173 10.26 14.04 -13.06
CA MET A 173 11.71 14.04 -12.87
C MET A 173 12.08 14.08 -11.39
N ALA A 174 13.11 13.32 -11.01
CA ALA A 174 13.63 13.33 -9.66
C ALA A 174 14.32 14.66 -9.35
N GLN A 175 14.09 15.18 -8.15
CA GLN A 175 14.62 16.48 -7.72
C GLN A 175 15.76 16.28 -6.71
N TYR A 176 16.94 15.90 -7.21
CA TYR A 176 18.14 15.83 -6.38
C TYR A 176 18.71 17.22 -6.07
N LYS A 177 19.46 17.32 -4.96
CA LYS A 177 20.29 18.49 -4.65
C LYS A 177 21.40 18.64 -5.68
N ASP A 178 22.08 17.53 -5.99
CA ASP A 178 23.02 17.44 -7.10
C ASP A 178 22.26 17.50 -8.43
N LYS A 179 22.43 18.60 -9.17
CA LYS A 179 21.75 18.86 -10.44
C LYS A 179 22.31 18.07 -11.62
N SER A 180 23.44 17.40 -11.46
CA SER A 180 23.99 16.51 -12.49
C SER A 180 23.18 15.22 -12.64
N ILE A 181 22.43 14.82 -11.61
CA ILE A 181 21.61 13.61 -11.63
C ILE A 181 20.29 13.89 -12.35
N SER A 182 20.16 13.37 -13.57
CA SER A 182 18.94 13.46 -14.39
C SER A 182 18.32 12.07 -14.57
N ILE A 183 17.41 11.71 -13.65
CA ILE A 183 16.61 10.48 -13.73
C ILE A 183 15.15 10.80 -13.37
N THR A 184 14.23 9.94 -13.78
CA THR A 184 12.80 10.06 -13.45
C THR A 184 12.57 9.85 -11.96
N GLY A 185 11.46 10.40 -11.45
CA GLY A 185 11.07 10.14 -10.05
C GLY A 185 10.79 8.66 -9.79
N ARG A 186 10.38 7.91 -10.83
CA ARG A 186 10.20 6.46 -10.77
C ARG A 186 11.52 5.72 -10.61
N GLU A 187 12.55 6.03 -11.38
CA GLU A 187 13.87 5.39 -11.25
C GLU A 187 14.48 5.69 -9.87
N ALA A 188 14.37 6.93 -9.40
CA ALA A 188 14.78 7.31 -8.06
C ALA A 188 14.03 6.48 -6.98
N TYR A 189 12.71 6.47 -7.03
CA TYR A 189 11.92 5.84 -5.97
C TYR A 189 11.89 4.32 -6.05
N VAL A 190 11.56 3.74 -7.20
CA VAL A 190 11.31 2.30 -7.33
C VAL A 190 12.62 1.53 -7.37
N GLU A 191 13.59 1.99 -8.16
CA GLU A 191 14.80 1.21 -8.45
C GLU A 191 15.89 1.47 -7.41
N LYS A 192 16.08 2.72 -6.99
CA LYS A 192 17.10 3.06 -5.98
C LYS A 192 16.58 2.96 -4.54
N TYR A 193 15.54 3.71 -4.17
CA TYR A 193 15.00 3.63 -2.80
C TYR A 193 14.30 2.29 -2.53
N GLY A 194 13.40 1.88 -3.44
CA GLY A 194 12.54 0.71 -3.27
C GLY A 194 13.32 -0.58 -3.10
N SER A 195 14.45 -0.74 -3.80
CA SER A 195 15.32 -1.91 -3.63
C SER A 195 15.98 -1.98 -2.25
N GLN A 196 16.38 -0.84 -1.67
CA GLN A 196 16.95 -0.77 -0.32
C GLN A 196 15.87 -0.93 0.77
N ALA A 197 14.72 -0.27 0.59
CA ALA A 197 13.57 -0.44 1.46
C ALA A 197 13.11 -1.91 1.48
N PHE A 198 13.07 -2.55 0.32
CA PHE A 198 12.70 -3.97 0.19
C PHE A 198 13.60 -4.87 1.03
N LYS A 199 14.92 -4.76 0.83
CA LYS A 199 15.90 -5.53 1.60
C LYS A 199 15.74 -5.28 3.10
N SER A 200 15.55 -4.03 3.50
CA SER A 200 15.45 -3.64 4.91
C SER A 200 14.21 -4.24 5.59
N VAL A 201 13.05 -4.24 4.93
CA VAL A 201 11.84 -4.91 5.43
C VAL A 201 12.08 -6.40 5.61
N ILE A 202 12.68 -7.08 4.62
CA ILE A 202 12.97 -8.52 4.71
C ILE A 202 13.91 -8.83 5.88
N LEU A 203 14.95 -8.02 6.07
CA LEU A 203 15.94 -8.17 7.15
C LEU A 203 15.32 -7.97 8.54
N LEU A 204 14.33 -7.08 8.68
CA LEU A 204 13.54 -6.91 9.91
C LEU A 204 12.49 -8.01 10.13
N GLY A 205 12.55 -9.10 9.38
CA GLY A 205 11.61 -10.23 9.49
C GLY A 205 10.29 -10.03 8.74
N GLY A 206 10.10 -8.91 8.06
CA GLY A 206 8.93 -8.60 7.25
C GLY A 206 8.87 -9.34 5.91
N ASP A 207 7.90 -8.96 5.09
CA ASP A 207 7.66 -9.45 3.72
C ASP A 207 7.00 -8.34 2.86
N PHE A 208 6.74 -8.61 1.59
CA PHE A 208 5.89 -7.74 0.75
C PHE A 208 4.66 -8.51 0.33
N ALA A 209 3.51 -8.06 0.81
CA ALA A 209 2.23 -8.72 0.55
C ALA A 209 1.75 -8.48 -0.89
N PHE A 210 1.98 -7.27 -1.42
CA PHE A 210 1.60 -6.91 -2.77
C PHE A 210 2.34 -5.68 -3.27
N ASN A 211 2.71 -5.64 -4.55
CA ASN A 211 3.19 -4.46 -5.27
C ASN A 211 2.55 -4.41 -6.66
N GLY A 212 2.14 -3.21 -7.11
CA GLY A 212 1.57 -3.04 -8.44
C GLY A 212 1.66 -1.61 -8.94
N ARG A 213 1.71 -1.47 -10.27
CA ARG A 213 1.57 -0.19 -10.96
C ARG A 213 0.08 0.11 -11.15
N ILE A 214 -0.36 1.32 -10.84
CA ILE A 214 -1.73 1.75 -11.13
C ILE A 214 -1.84 2.05 -12.62
N ILE A 215 -2.88 1.51 -13.26
CA ILE A 215 -3.21 1.73 -14.67
C ILE A 215 -4.25 2.84 -14.74
N GLY A 216 -3.89 3.96 -15.39
CA GLY A 216 -4.79 5.10 -15.54
C GLY A 216 -5.09 5.82 -14.22
N ASN A 217 -6.28 6.43 -14.16
CA ASN A 217 -6.78 7.08 -12.94
C ASN A 217 -7.65 6.11 -12.12
N SER A 218 -8.09 6.54 -10.94
CA SER A 218 -9.12 5.82 -10.17
C SER A 218 -10.35 5.54 -11.04
N LEU A 219 -10.82 4.29 -11.03
CA LEU A 219 -12.00 3.86 -11.76
C LEU A 219 -13.30 4.24 -11.05
N ILE A 220 -13.27 4.35 -9.72
CA ILE A 220 -14.38 4.83 -8.89
C ILE A 220 -13.81 5.78 -7.83
N GLU A 221 -14.47 6.92 -7.64
CA GLU A 221 -14.31 7.78 -6.46
C GLU A 221 -15.71 8.17 -5.98
N TYR A 222 -16.14 7.59 -4.86
CA TYR A 222 -17.37 7.96 -4.18
C TYR A 222 -17.06 8.39 -2.74
N ASN A 223 -17.34 9.65 -2.39
CA ASN A 223 -17.10 10.23 -1.06
C ASN A 223 -15.68 10.04 -0.51
N VAL A 224 -14.68 10.00 -1.38
CA VAL A 224 -13.29 9.72 -0.99
C VAL A 224 -12.62 10.96 -0.34
N PRO A 225 -11.67 10.78 0.60
CA PRO A 225 -10.91 11.88 1.20
C PRO A 225 -10.14 12.70 0.17
N SER A 226 -10.00 14.01 0.41
CA SER A 226 -9.32 14.91 -0.55
C SER A 226 -7.84 14.57 -0.76
N ASP A 227 -7.18 14.01 0.24
CA ASP A 227 -5.78 13.59 0.20
C ASP A 227 -5.56 12.25 -0.51
N THR A 228 -6.61 11.45 -0.76
CA THR A 228 -6.53 10.25 -1.61
C THR A 228 -7.04 10.46 -3.03
N LYS A 229 -7.64 11.62 -3.34
CA LYS A 229 -8.04 11.98 -4.71
C LYS A 229 -6.87 12.15 -5.65
N GLY A 230 -7.13 11.96 -6.93
CA GLY A 230 -6.23 12.30 -8.03
C GLY A 230 -5.35 11.15 -8.49
N LYS A 231 -4.24 11.49 -9.15
CA LYS A 231 -3.38 10.51 -9.82
C LYS A 231 -2.42 9.86 -8.85
N TRP A 232 -2.39 8.54 -8.88
CA TRP A 232 -1.45 7.68 -8.17
C TRP A 232 -0.80 6.74 -9.18
N GLN A 233 0.51 6.49 -9.09
CA GLN A 233 1.21 5.65 -10.06
C GLN A 233 1.48 4.22 -9.55
N ALA A 234 1.49 3.99 -8.24
CA ALA A 234 1.77 2.68 -7.68
C ALA A 234 1.08 2.44 -6.33
N LEU A 235 0.87 1.15 -6.04
CA LEU A 235 0.48 0.62 -4.74
C LEU A 235 1.59 -0.34 -4.24
N ALA A 236 2.00 -0.20 -2.99
CA ALA A 236 2.93 -1.12 -2.33
C ALA A 236 2.45 -1.47 -0.92
N ILE A 237 2.38 -2.75 -0.60
CA ILE A 237 1.98 -3.27 0.71
C ILE A 237 3.14 -4.02 1.33
N ALA A 238 3.78 -3.37 2.30
CA ALA A 238 4.83 -3.98 3.11
C ALA A 238 4.21 -4.67 4.33
N GLU A 239 4.64 -5.89 4.60
CA GLU A 239 4.29 -6.66 5.79
C GLU A 239 5.41 -6.54 6.82
N TYR A 240 5.03 -6.28 8.06
CA TYR A 240 5.91 -6.27 9.22
C TYR A 240 5.39 -7.19 10.30
N THR A 241 6.30 -7.70 11.14
CA THR A 241 5.94 -8.55 12.28
C THR A 241 5.14 -7.78 13.34
N LYS A 242 5.42 -6.49 13.49
CA LYS A 242 4.68 -5.51 14.31
C LYS A 242 4.69 -4.14 13.64
N ALA A 243 3.75 -3.27 13.98
CA ALA A 243 3.65 -1.94 13.37
C ALA A 243 4.90 -1.07 13.60
N CYS A 244 5.48 -1.12 14.81
CA CYS A 244 6.68 -0.35 15.17
C CYS A 244 7.91 -0.67 14.31
N LYS A 245 7.98 -1.86 13.70
CA LYS A 245 9.09 -2.27 12.81
C LYS A 245 9.29 -1.35 11.61
N MET A 246 8.26 -0.64 11.17
CA MET A 246 8.40 0.34 10.09
C MET A 246 9.40 1.45 10.46
N LEU A 247 9.46 1.83 11.74
CA LEU A 247 10.36 2.88 12.22
C LEU A 247 11.80 2.35 12.36
N GLU A 248 11.96 1.05 12.59
CA GLU A 248 13.27 0.40 12.75
C GLU A 248 14.03 0.20 11.42
N LEU A 249 13.45 0.58 10.27
CA LEU A 249 14.13 0.50 8.97
C LEU A 249 15.46 1.27 8.97
N GLU A 250 15.55 2.39 9.69
CA GLU A 250 16.78 3.19 9.82
C GLU A 250 17.93 2.44 10.53
N LYS A 251 17.61 1.40 11.31
CA LYS A 251 18.63 0.53 11.90
C LYS A 251 19.34 -0.32 10.86
N ILE A 252 18.68 -0.64 9.74
CA ILE A 252 19.27 -1.49 8.71
C ILE A 252 20.32 -0.72 7.91
N PRO A 253 21.56 -1.23 7.78
CA PRO A 253 22.60 -0.59 7.00
C PRO A 253 22.15 -0.29 5.57
N GLY A 254 22.42 0.95 5.12
CA GLY A 254 22.08 1.40 3.77
C GLY A 254 20.68 1.98 3.61
N TYR A 255 19.75 1.76 4.55
CA TYR A 255 18.40 2.34 4.45
C TYR A 255 18.43 3.87 4.41
N SER A 256 19.12 4.50 5.36
CA SER A 256 19.22 5.98 5.43
C SER A 256 19.86 6.58 4.19
N LYS A 257 20.82 5.88 3.55
CA LYS A 257 21.41 6.30 2.27
C LYS A 257 20.39 6.31 1.13
N GLY A 258 19.36 5.47 1.21
CA GLY A 258 18.27 5.43 0.24
C GLY A 258 17.26 6.57 0.37
N LEU A 259 17.19 7.26 1.52
CA LEU A 259 16.20 8.31 1.77
C LEU A 259 16.34 9.49 0.81
N VAL A 260 17.56 9.81 0.36
CA VAL A 260 17.79 10.84 -0.66
C VAL A 260 17.06 10.53 -1.98
N HIS A 261 16.95 9.26 -2.34
CA HIS A 261 16.23 8.83 -3.55
C HIS A 261 14.71 8.89 -3.35
N ARG A 262 14.23 8.59 -2.13
CA ARG A 262 12.82 8.77 -1.76
C ARG A 262 12.40 10.23 -1.86
N GLU A 263 13.16 11.13 -1.26
CA GLU A 263 12.91 12.58 -1.26
C GLU A 263 12.96 13.16 -2.69
N ALA A 264 13.96 12.73 -3.47
CA ALA A 264 14.10 13.18 -4.85
C ALA A 264 12.94 12.70 -5.73
N GLY A 265 12.52 11.43 -5.61
CA GLY A 265 11.57 10.81 -6.54
C GLY A 265 10.09 10.87 -6.16
N LEU A 266 9.75 10.96 -4.87
CA LEU A 266 8.36 10.89 -4.40
C LEU A 266 7.74 12.28 -4.25
N LYS A 267 6.54 12.47 -4.81
CA LYS A 267 5.77 13.70 -4.68
C LYS A 267 4.88 13.67 -3.43
N ARG A 268 4.16 12.57 -3.23
CA ARG A 268 3.39 12.29 -2.01
C ARG A 268 3.20 10.79 -1.80
N ASN A 269 2.96 10.42 -0.55
CA ASN A 269 2.60 9.07 -0.14
C ASN A 269 1.33 9.15 0.73
N TYR A 270 0.39 8.24 0.50
CA TYR A 270 -0.65 7.94 1.47
C TYR A 270 -0.36 6.56 2.05
N ASN A 271 -0.08 6.49 3.36
CA ASN A 271 0.26 5.25 4.05
C ASN A 271 -0.80 4.91 5.09
N LEU A 272 -1.36 3.71 4.98
CA LEU A 272 -2.41 3.18 5.86
C LEU A 272 -1.91 1.92 6.55
N TYR A 273 -2.01 1.89 7.88
CA TYR A 273 -1.79 0.69 8.67
C TYR A 273 -3.05 -0.16 8.71
N ALA A 274 -2.88 -1.45 8.45
CA ALA A 274 -3.92 -2.45 8.46
C ALA A 274 -3.43 -3.79 9.03
N THR A 275 -4.38 -4.65 9.40
CA THR A 275 -4.13 -6.07 9.70
C THR A 275 -4.83 -6.93 8.65
N LYS A 276 -4.29 -8.11 8.35
CA LYS A 276 -4.91 -9.01 7.36
C LYS A 276 -6.10 -9.77 7.96
N ASN A 277 -7.20 -9.80 7.20
CA ASN A 277 -8.45 -10.51 7.51
C ASN A 277 -8.53 -11.83 6.72
N ILE A 278 -8.25 -11.77 5.41
CA ILE A 278 -8.19 -12.89 4.46
C ILE A 278 -6.88 -12.80 3.67
#